data_AF-A0A1Z1WPY0-F1
#
_entry.id   AF-A0A1Z1WPY0-F1
#
_cell.length_a   1.000
_cell.length_b   1.000
_cell.length_c   1.000
_cell.angle_alpha   90.00
_cell.angle_beta   90.00
_cell.angle_gamma   90.00
#
_symmetry.space_group_name_H-M   'P 1'
#
loop_
_entity.id
_entity.type
_entity.pdbx_description
1 polymer ?
#
loop_
_entity_poly.entity_id
_entity_poly.type
_entity_poly.pdbx_seq_one_letter_code
_entity_poly.pdbx_strand_id
1 'polypeptide(L)'
;MLTGRRLALIADQFEEVLSGSADRAEQLEFLQRLLPPADVAQDPDVRLVATLRADFLPDLLELPDIGPRLQDRQLNVSPLDEAALIRVIVEPAEVAGVTFTPGLAEAIAAEASRAAGSLPLLEFTLTELWSLQHDRRLSFDSYQGLGGVSGALNQHAEKVYRLLAQQLGEPRIRRVLLSMVRARGGATSAVRVTAHRTHLAKDWYIAQLLADPSSASWSSAPAAPTPRRSRTRP
;
A
#
# COMPACT_ATOMS: atom_id res chain seq x y z
N MET A 1 4.44 26.61 -22.14
CA MET A 1 5.83 27.08 -22.27
C MET A 1 6.36 27.42 -20.89
N LEU A 2 7.22 26.57 -20.32
CA LEU A 2 7.88 26.76 -19.03
C LEU A 2 9.32 27.30 -19.27
N THR A 3 9.48 28.37 -20.05
CA THR A 3 10.82 28.89 -20.35
C THR A 3 11.52 29.37 -19.07
N GLY A 4 12.64 28.75 -18.73
CA GLY A 4 13.47 29.06 -17.57
C GLY A 4 13.12 28.32 -16.27
N ARG A 5 12.25 27.30 -16.32
CA ARG A 5 11.90 26.48 -15.15
C ARG A 5 12.17 25.01 -15.41
N ARG A 6 12.86 24.35 -14.47
CA ARG A 6 13.02 22.90 -14.47
C ARG A 6 11.72 22.22 -14.01
N LEU A 7 11.28 21.22 -14.74
CA LEU A 7 10.13 20.36 -14.44
C LEU A 7 10.64 18.99 -13.96
N ALA A 8 10.22 18.58 -12.77
CA ALA A 8 10.39 17.23 -12.28
C ALA A 8 9.04 16.50 -12.31
N LEU A 9 8.99 15.38 -13.03
CA LEU A 9 7.87 14.44 -13.04
C LEU A 9 8.23 13.30 -12.10
N ILE A 10 7.38 13.03 -11.11
CA ILE A 10 7.56 11.93 -10.16
C ILE A 10 6.51 10.87 -10.47
N ALA A 11 6.98 9.69 -10.86
CA ALA A 11 6.15 8.52 -11.13
C ALA A 11 6.39 7.48 -10.03
N ASP A 12 5.55 7.51 -8.99
CA ASP A 12 5.56 6.47 -7.97
C ASP A 12 4.80 5.22 -8.48
N GLN A 13 5.18 4.02 -8.03
CA GLN A 13 4.60 2.75 -8.45
C GLN A 13 4.60 2.57 -9.98
N PHE A 14 5.76 2.78 -10.61
CA PHE A 14 5.89 2.75 -12.07
C PHE A 14 5.49 1.40 -12.69
N GLU A 15 5.53 0.32 -11.90
CA GLU A 15 5.05 -1.00 -12.30
C GLU A 15 3.60 -1.03 -12.80
N GLU A 16 2.72 -0.15 -12.32
CA GLU A 16 1.32 -0.10 -12.75
C GLU A 16 1.21 0.23 -14.24
N VAL A 17 2.15 1.01 -14.77
CA VAL A 17 2.24 1.31 -16.21
C VAL A 17 2.59 0.05 -17.00
N LEU A 18 3.33 -0.89 -16.42
CA LEU A 18 3.73 -2.16 -17.05
C LEU A 18 2.61 -3.21 -17.02
N SER A 19 1.70 -3.14 -16.05
CA SER A 19 0.61 -4.12 -15.88
C SER A 19 -0.81 -3.64 -16.20
N GLY A 20 -0.99 -2.34 -16.47
CA GLY A 20 -2.29 -1.67 -16.47
C GLY A 20 -3.06 -1.62 -17.79
N SER A 21 -2.44 -1.85 -18.96
CA SER A 21 -3.12 -1.69 -20.25
C SER A 21 -3.63 -3.00 -20.84
N ALA A 22 -4.85 -2.98 -21.38
CA ALA A 22 -5.38 -4.06 -22.22
C ALA A 22 -4.77 -4.01 -23.65
N ASP A 23 -4.28 -2.84 -24.07
CA ASP A 23 -3.60 -2.62 -25.36
C ASP A 23 -2.10 -2.44 -25.16
N ARG A 24 -1.33 -3.44 -25.61
CA ARG A 24 0.13 -3.44 -25.53
C ARG A 24 0.78 -2.39 -26.43
N ALA A 25 0.15 -2.01 -27.54
CA ALA A 25 0.67 -1.00 -28.45
C ALA A 25 0.58 0.41 -27.84
N GLU A 26 -0.58 0.76 -27.28
CA GLU A 26 -0.77 2.03 -26.55
C GLU A 26 0.19 2.15 -25.37
N GLN A 27 0.35 1.06 -24.60
CA GLN A 27 1.29 1.00 -23.49
C GLN A 27 2.73 1.23 -23.93
N LEU A 28 3.15 0.59 -25.02
CA LEU A 28 4.50 0.75 -25.56
C LEU A 28 4.72 2.17 -26.08
N GLU A 29 3.74 2.76 -26.77
CA GLU A 29 3.81 4.15 -27.24
C GLU A 29 3.94 5.12 -26.06
N PHE A 30 3.16 4.93 -25.00
CA PHE A 30 3.25 5.73 -23.77
C PHE A 30 4.64 5.63 -23.13
N LEU A 31 5.15 4.41 -22.96
CA LEU A 31 6.48 4.16 -22.38
C LEU A 31 7.60 4.75 -23.22
N GLN A 32 7.51 4.68 -24.55
CA GLN A 32 8.48 5.30 -25.46
C GLN A 32 8.49 6.82 -25.38
N ARG A 33 7.35 7.46 -25.10
CA ARG A 33 7.28 8.92 -24.89
C ARG A 33 7.87 9.32 -23.53
N LEU A 34 7.66 8.50 -22.51
CA LEU A 34 8.09 8.79 -21.15
C LEU A 34 9.58 8.48 -20.92
N LEU A 35 10.09 7.44 -21.58
CA LEU A 35 11.48 7.01 -21.57
C LEU A 35 12.01 7.04 -23.01
N PRO A 36 12.26 8.22 -23.60
CA PRO A 36 12.63 8.32 -24.99
C PRO A 36 13.97 7.62 -25.27
N PRO A 37 14.17 7.12 -26.50
CA PRO A 37 15.45 6.56 -26.95
C PRO A 37 16.64 7.50 -26.68
N ALA A 38 17.83 6.94 -26.47
CA ALA A 38 19.02 7.71 -26.09
C ALA A 38 19.52 8.67 -27.18
N ASP A 39 19.16 8.42 -28.44
CA ASP A 39 19.45 9.25 -29.61
C ASP A 39 18.47 10.41 -29.80
N VAL A 40 17.38 10.47 -29.03
CA VAL A 40 16.43 11.58 -29.06
C VAL A 40 16.90 12.68 -28.12
N ALA A 41 17.01 13.91 -28.64
CA ALA A 41 17.33 15.09 -27.84
C ALA A 41 16.27 15.28 -26.74
N GLN A 42 16.70 15.16 -25.48
CA GLN A 42 15.84 15.42 -24.33
C GLN A 42 15.89 16.90 -23.97
N ASP A 43 14.75 17.42 -23.50
CA ASP A 43 14.70 18.75 -22.90
C ASP A 43 15.52 18.72 -21.58
N PRO A 44 16.62 19.50 -21.47
CA PRO A 44 17.44 19.50 -20.26
C PRO A 44 16.69 20.03 -19.04
N ASP A 45 15.58 20.76 -19.23
CA ASP A 45 14.75 21.28 -18.17
C ASP A 45 13.72 20.26 -17.66
N VAL A 46 13.53 19.10 -18.32
CA VAL A 46 12.60 18.07 -17.87
C VAL A 46 13.34 16.86 -17.28
N ARG A 47 12.89 16.39 -16.12
CA ARG A 47 13.41 15.19 -15.46
C ARG A 47 12.27 14.30 -15.01
N LEU A 48 12.40 13.00 -15.27
CA LEU A 48 11.54 11.96 -14.70
C LEU A 48 12.28 11.25 -13.58
N VAL A 49 11.63 11.12 -12.43
CA VAL A 49 12.04 10.25 -11.33
C VAL A 49 10.95 9.20 -11.18
N ALA A 50 11.28 7.95 -11.42
CA ALA A 50 10.34 6.84 -11.31
C ALA A 50 10.79 5.87 -10.20
N THR A 51 9.85 5.39 -9.41
CA THR A 51 10.09 4.28 -8.48
C THR A 51 9.57 3.00 -9.11
N LEU A 52 10.37 1.93 -9.05
CA LEU A 52 9.99 0.63 -9.59
C LEU A 52 10.39 -0.43 -8.58
N ARG A 53 9.46 -1.33 -8.27
CA ARG A 53 9.81 -2.51 -7.48
C ARG A 53 10.75 -3.44 -8.25
N ALA A 54 11.74 -4.01 -7.56
CA ALA A 54 12.76 -4.85 -8.18
C ALA A 54 12.20 -6.08 -8.92
N ASP A 55 11.06 -6.62 -8.49
CA ASP A 55 10.39 -7.76 -9.15
C ASP A 55 9.70 -7.40 -10.48
N PHE A 56 9.57 -6.11 -10.79
CA PHE A 56 9.08 -5.61 -12.09
C PHE A 56 10.21 -5.13 -13.01
N LEU A 57 11.46 -5.12 -12.54
CA LEU A 57 12.61 -4.80 -13.39
C LEU A 57 12.72 -5.74 -14.61
N PRO A 58 12.48 -7.07 -14.51
CA PRO A 58 12.49 -7.95 -15.67
C PRO A 58 11.48 -7.52 -16.76
N ASP A 59 10.25 -7.18 -16.37
CA ASP A 59 9.21 -6.72 -17.29
C ASP A 59 9.60 -5.41 -17.98
N LEU A 60 10.28 -4.51 -17.25
CA LEU A 60 10.80 -3.27 -17.83
C LEU A 60 11.89 -3.57 -18.86
N LEU A 61 12.77 -4.55 -18.60
CA LEU A 61 13.86 -4.95 -19.49
C LEU A 61 13.40 -5.64 -20.79
N GLU A 62 12.15 -6.10 -20.86
CA GLU A 62 11.55 -6.62 -22.09
C GLU A 62 11.19 -5.50 -23.10
N LEU A 63 11.22 -4.23 -22.70
CA LEU A 63 10.96 -3.12 -23.61
C LEU A 63 12.13 -2.94 -24.60
N PRO A 64 11.85 -2.69 -25.89
CA PRO A 64 12.89 -2.43 -26.88
C PRO A 64 13.82 -1.27 -26.48
N ASP A 65 15.13 -1.50 -26.60
CA ASP A 65 16.22 -0.56 -26.32
C ASP A 65 16.22 0.07 -24.92
N ILE A 66 15.58 -0.56 -23.93
CA ILE A 66 15.47 -0.02 -22.58
C ILE A 66 16.79 -0.08 -21.79
N GLY A 67 17.61 -1.11 -22.01
CA GLY A 67 18.89 -1.29 -21.32
C GLY A 67 19.80 -0.05 -21.44
N PRO A 68 20.13 0.41 -22.66
CA PRO A 68 20.88 1.65 -22.88
C PRO A 68 20.20 2.90 -22.31
N ARG A 69 18.86 2.92 -22.20
CA ARG A 69 18.12 4.04 -21.61
C ARG A 69 18.24 4.10 -20.09
N LEU A 70 18.41 2.96 -19.42
CA LEU A 70 18.54 2.87 -17.95
C LEU A 70 19.99 2.92 -17.46
N GLN A 71 20.96 2.69 -18.36
CA GLN A 71 22.38 2.73 -18.03
C GLN A 71 22.74 4.05 -17.34
N ASP A 72 23.41 3.96 -16.19
CA ASP A 72 23.81 5.07 -15.32
C ASP A 72 22.65 5.95 -14.80
N ARG A 73 21.40 5.49 -14.92
CA ARG A 73 20.17 6.18 -14.49
C ARG A 73 19.33 5.37 -13.48
N GLN A 74 19.89 4.29 -12.96
CA GLN A 74 19.27 3.44 -11.94
C GLN A 74 19.90 3.68 -10.57
N LEU A 75 19.05 3.91 -9.57
CA LEU A 75 19.44 3.97 -8.16
C LEU A 75 18.75 2.82 -7.41
N ASN A 76 19.53 1.88 -6.87
CA ASN A 76 19.00 0.80 -6.06
C ASN A 76 18.85 1.27 -4.61
N VAL A 77 17.64 1.18 -4.08
CA VAL A 77 17.33 1.48 -2.68
C VAL A 77 17.29 0.16 -1.91
N SER A 78 18.27 -0.05 -1.03
CA SER A 78 18.29 -1.21 -0.14
C SER A 78 17.32 -1.04 1.03
N PRO A 79 16.82 -2.14 1.63
CA PRO A 79 16.08 -2.06 2.88
C PRO A 79 16.87 -1.31 3.96
N LEU A 80 16.15 -0.64 4.87
CA LEU A 80 16.76 0.02 6.02
C LEU A 80 17.41 -1.03 6.93
N ASP A 81 18.63 -0.76 7.37
CA ASP A 81 19.27 -1.53 8.43
C ASP A 81 18.69 -1.17 9.81
N GLU A 82 19.05 -1.94 10.83
CA GLU A 82 18.54 -1.75 12.19
C GLU A 82 18.88 -0.36 12.75
N ALA A 83 20.07 0.17 12.46
CA ALA A 83 20.49 1.49 12.91
C ALA A 83 19.66 2.61 12.26
N ALA A 84 19.36 2.49 10.97
CA ALA A 84 18.51 3.42 10.25
C ALA A 84 17.05 3.30 10.72
N LEU A 85 16.56 2.09 11.02
CA LEU A 85 15.23 1.89 11.62
C LEU A 85 15.11 2.56 12.98
N ILE A 86 16.12 2.44 13.86
CA ILE A 86 16.13 3.14 15.15
C ILE A 86 15.99 4.65 14.94
N ARG A 87 16.73 5.24 14.01
CA ARG A 87 16.59 6.68 13.69
C ARG A 87 15.20 7.04 13.20
N VAL A 88 14.64 6.25 12.28
CA VAL A 88 13.27 6.42 11.77
C VAL A 88 12.22 6.36 12.88
N ILE A 89 12.45 5.57 13.92
CA ILE A 89 11.55 5.46 15.09
C ILE A 89 11.74 6.64 16.05
N VAL A 90 12.98 6.98 16.37
CA VAL A 90 13.32 7.91 17.47
C VAL A 90 13.21 9.37 17.05
N GLU A 91 13.78 9.76 15.90
CA GLU A 91 13.89 11.17 15.51
C GLU A 91 12.52 11.87 15.38
N PRO A 92 11.47 11.25 14.77
CA PRO A 92 10.15 11.88 14.74
C PRO A 92 9.52 12.07 16.13
N ALA A 93 9.76 11.13 17.05
CA ALA A 93 9.25 11.21 18.41
C ALA A 93 9.96 12.32 19.21
N GLU A 94 11.28 12.48 19.03
CA GLU A 94 12.06 13.56 19.64
C GLU A 94 11.56 14.94 19.21
N VAL A 95 11.29 15.14 17.91
CA VAL A 95 10.71 16.38 17.38
C VAL A 95 9.35 16.68 18.03
N ALA A 96 8.57 15.65 18.33
CA ALA A 96 7.27 15.76 18.99
C ALA A 96 7.34 15.79 20.53
N GLY A 97 8.55 15.72 21.12
CA GLY A 97 8.75 15.69 22.57
C GLY A 97 8.24 14.41 23.24
N VAL A 98 8.16 13.30 22.51
CA VAL A 98 7.77 11.98 23.00
C VAL A 98 9.03 11.10 23.14
N THR A 99 9.06 10.32 24.22
CA THR A 99 10.20 9.46 24.56
C THR A 99 9.80 8.00 24.55
N PHE A 100 10.79 7.13 24.39
CA PHE A 100 10.63 5.69 24.55
C PHE A 100 11.22 5.26 25.89
N THR A 101 10.66 4.20 26.45
CA THR A 101 11.35 3.47 27.53
C THR A 101 12.70 2.96 27.00
N PRO A 102 13.80 3.02 27.79
CA PRO A 102 15.11 2.60 27.31
C PRO A 102 15.10 1.18 26.73
N GLY A 103 15.65 1.00 25.53
CA GLY A 103 15.69 -0.29 24.83
C GLY A 103 14.46 -0.60 23.98
N LEU A 104 13.37 0.18 24.06
CA LEU A 104 12.15 -0.11 23.32
C LEU A 104 12.30 0.16 21.82
N ALA A 105 12.93 1.27 21.42
CA ALA A 105 13.11 1.58 20.01
C ALA A 105 14.01 0.55 19.32
N GLU A 106 15.04 0.08 20.00
CA GLU A 106 15.93 -0.99 19.56
C GLU A 106 15.19 -2.31 19.42
N ALA A 107 14.34 -2.66 20.40
CA ALA A 107 13.52 -3.87 20.32
C ALA A 107 12.55 -3.83 19.12
N ILE A 108 11.90 -2.68 18.88
CA ILE A 108 11.01 -2.48 17.74
C ILE A 108 11.78 -2.58 16.42
N ALA A 109 12.94 -1.93 16.32
CA ALA A 109 13.79 -1.97 15.12
C ALA A 109 14.29 -3.39 14.82
N ALA A 110 14.71 -4.14 15.84
CA ALA A 110 15.18 -5.51 15.71
C ALA A 110 14.07 -6.48 15.27
N GLU A 111 12.82 -6.23 15.67
CA GLU A 111 11.68 -7.01 15.18
C GLU A 111 11.31 -6.61 13.73
N ALA A 112 11.28 -5.31 13.44
CA ALA A 112 10.97 -4.80 12.11
C ALA A 112 12.01 -5.20 11.06
N SER A 113 13.31 -5.28 11.40
CA SER A 113 14.35 -5.69 10.45
C SER A 113 14.22 -7.15 9.98
N ARG A 114 13.55 -8.00 10.77
CA ARG A 114 13.33 -9.43 10.47
C ARG A 114 12.04 -9.70 9.71
N ALA A 115 11.08 -8.78 9.75
CA ALA A 115 9.80 -8.94 9.08
C ALA A 115 9.89 -8.51 7.61
N ALA A 116 9.40 -9.35 6.68
CA ALA A 116 9.27 -8.98 5.28
C ALA A 116 8.19 -7.89 5.12
N GLY A 117 8.47 -6.81 4.39
CA GLY A 117 7.51 -5.71 4.22
C GLY A 117 7.21 -4.97 5.53
N SER A 118 8.23 -4.81 6.39
CA SER A 118 8.05 -4.33 7.76
C SER A 118 7.69 -2.87 7.92
N LEU A 119 7.94 -2.00 6.94
CA LEU A 119 7.71 -0.56 7.14
C LEU A 119 6.23 -0.20 7.33
N PRO A 120 5.27 -0.69 6.53
CA PRO A 120 3.85 -0.49 6.82
C PRO A 120 3.41 -1.09 8.16
N LEU A 121 3.98 -2.25 8.55
CA LEU A 121 3.69 -2.85 9.86
C LEU A 121 4.23 -1.98 10.99
N LEU A 122 5.46 -1.49 10.85
CA LEU A 122 6.12 -0.60 11.78
C LEU A 122 5.34 0.71 11.93
N GLU A 123 4.94 1.33 10.82
CA GLU A 123 4.09 2.53 10.81
C GLU A 123 2.79 2.29 11.58
N PHE A 124 2.10 1.19 11.30
CA PHE A 124 0.87 0.83 11.99
C PHE A 124 1.11 0.66 13.50
N THR A 125 2.12 -0.11 13.88
CA THR A 125 2.46 -0.36 15.29
C THR A 125 2.84 0.92 16.01
N LEU A 126 3.64 1.79 15.42
CA LEU A 126 4.00 3.08 16.01
C LEU A 126 2.79 4.00 16.15
N THR A 127 1.86 3.98 15.19
CA THR A 127 0.60 4.76 15.24
C THR A 127 -0.30 4.29 16.39
N GLU A 128 -0.48 2.98 16.55
CA GLU A 128 -1.25 2.43 17.66
C GLU A 128 -0.55 2.69 18.99
N LEU A 129 0.77 2.49 19.06
CA LEU A 129 1.57 2.71 20.26
C LEU A 129 1.54 4.19 20.69
N TRP A 130 1.56 5.12 19.72
CA TRP A 130 1.43 6.55 19.95
C TRP A 130 0.14 6.92 20.69
N SER A 131 -0.96 6.24 20.36
CA SER A 131 -2.26 6.44 21.01
C SER A 131 -2.30 5.91 22.45
N LEU A 132 -1.39 5.00 22.79
CA LEU A 132 -1.24 4.40 24.12
C LEU A 132 -0.14 5.07 24.98
N GLN A 133 0.39 6.21 24.53
CA GLN A 133 1.38 6.95 25.29
C GLN A 133 0.81 7.46 26.62
N HIS A 134 1.65 7.51 27.65
CA HIS A 134 1.33 8.14 28.92
C HIS A 134 2.46 9.10 29.29
N ASP A 135 2.12 10.33 29.67
CA ASP A 135 3.10 11.39 29.99
C ASP A 135 4.20 11.55 28.92
N ARG A 136 3.79 11.52 27.64
CA ARG A 136 4.71 11.59 26.47
C ARG A 136 5.77 10.49 26.47
N ARG A 137 5.42 9.32 26.98
CA ARG A 137 6.30 8.15 27.01
C ARG A 137 5.61 6.92 26.45
N LEU A 138 6.31 6.23 25.56
CA LEU A 138 5.95 4.94 24.99
C LEU A 138 6.62 3.84 25.83
N SER A 139 5.87 2.81 26.21
CA SER A 139 6.28 1.78 27.16
C SER A 139 6.34 0.39 26.53
N PHE A 140 7.14 -0.49 27.15
CA PHE A 140 7.14 -1.91 26.80
C PHE A 140 5.78 -2.55 27.03
N ASP A 141 5.07 -2.17 28.09
CA ASP A 141 3.76 -2.73 28.42
C ASP A 141 2.74 -2.44 27.31
N SER A 142 2.68 -1.19 26.83
CA SER A 142 1.80 -0.82 25.71
C SER A 142 2.21 -1.55 24.42
N TYR A 143 3.52 -1.66 24.15
CA TYR A 143 4.02 -2.36 22.96
C TYR A 143 3.72 -3.87 22.97
N GLN A 144 3.93 -4.55 24.11
CA GLN A 144 3.60 -5.96 24.27
C GLN A 144 2.10 -6.21 24.25
N GLY A 145 1.29 -5.28 24.77
CA GLY A 145 -0.17 -5.32 24.67
C GLY A 145 -0.66 -5.34 23.22
N LEU A 146 0.05 -4.65 22.31
CA LEU A 146 -0.22 -4.70 20.86
C LEU A 146 0.26 -6.00 20.20
N GLY A 147 1.07 -6.82 20.87
CA GLY A 147 1.65 -8.04 20.31
C GLY A 147 2.85 -7.80 19.38
N GLY A 148 3.53 -6.66 19.53
CA GLY A 148 4.71 -6.33 18.72
C GLY A 148 4.38 -5.75 17.33
N VAL A 149 5.39 -5.71 16.46
CA VAL A 149 5.27 -5.18 15.09
C VAL A 149 4.27 -6.00 14.27
N SER A 150 4.38 -7.33 14.33
CA SER A 150 3.49 -8.21 13.55
C SER A 150 2.12 -8.42 14.22
N GLY A 151 2.06 -8.35 15.55
CA GLY A 151 0.82 -8.58 16.29
C GLY A 151 -0.19 -7.46 16.14
N ALA A 152 0.26 -6.20 16.08
CA ALA A 152 -0.64 -5.05 16.08
C ALA A 152 -1.62 -5.09 14.89
N LEU A 153 -1.09 -5.28 13.67
CA LEU A 153 -1.94 -5.38 12.48
C LEU A 153 -2.83 -6.62 12.51
N ASN A 154 -2.31 -7.78 12.94
CA ASN A 154 -3.09 -9.01 13.00
C ASN A 154 -4.28 -8.88 13.96
N GLN A 155 -4.07 -8.30 15.14
CA GLN A 155 -5.15 -8.07 16.11
C GLN A 155 -6.20 -7.10 15.56
N HIS A 156 -5.76 -6.02 14.90
CA HIS A 156 -6.66 -5.05 14.27
C HIS A 156 -7.47 -5.68 13.13
N ALA A 157 -6.79 -6.35 12.20
CA ALA A 157 -7.42 -7.03 11.06
C ALA A 157 -8.43 -8.08 11.52
N GLU A 158 -8.08 -8.87 12.54
CA GLU A 158 -8.96 -9.89 13.12
C GLU A 158 -10.19 -9.26 13.79
N LYS A 159 -10.02 -8.14 14.50
CA LYS A 159 -11.15 -7.39 15.10
C LYS A 159 -12.10 -6.87 14.03
N VAL A 160 -11.59 -6.23 12.98
CA VAL A 160 -12.39 -5.72 11.85
C VAL A 160 -13.07 -6.88 11.12
N TYR A 161 -12.35 -7.97 10.87
CA TYR A 161 -12.88 -9.15 10.19
C TYR A 161 -14.04 -9.77 10.97
N ARG A 162 -13.88 -10.01 12.28
CA ARG A 162 -14.96 -10.56 13.12
C ARG A 162 -16.21 -9.68 13.13
N LEU A 163 -16.02 -8.36 13.23
CA LEU A 163 -17.12 -7.40 13.19
C LEU A 163 -17.91 -7.47 11.88
N LEU A 164 -17.21 -7.53 10.75
CA LEU A 164 -17.83 -7.68 9.43
C LEU A 164 -18.49 -9.04 9.25
N ALA A 165 -17.84 -10.12 9.71
CA ALA A 165 -18.32 -11.49 9.57
C ALA A 165 -19.65 -11.69 10.29
N GLN A 166 -19.85 -11.04 11.44
CA GLN A 166 -21.12 -11.04 12.18
C GLN A 166 -22.28 -10.40 11.40
N GLN A 167 -21.99 -9.47 10.47
CA GLN A 167 -23.02 -8.68 9.79
C GLN A 167 -23.27 -9.12 8.33
N LEU A 168 -22.22 -9.55 7.62
CA LEU A 168 -22.23 -9.64 6.14
C LEU A 168 -21.97 -11.05 5.60
N GLY A 169 -21.55 -11.98 6.46
CA GLY A 169 -21.19 -13.36 6.09
C GLY A 169 -19.80 -13.47 5.45
N GLU A 170 -19.02 -14.43 5.92
CA GLU A 170 -17.62 -14.68 5.52
C GLU A 170 -17.38 -14.79 4.00
N PRO A 171 -18.21 -15.50 3.20
CA PRO A 171 -17.97 -15.63 1.76
C PRO A 171 -17.94 -14.29 1.01
N ARG A 172 -18.73 -13.30 1.45
CA ARG A 172 -18.80 -11.97 0.79
C ARG A 172 -17.56 -11.15 1.11
N ILE A 173 -17.11 -11.17 2.36
CA ILE A 173 -15.90 -10.47 2.81
C ILE A 173 -14.69 -11.04 2.08
N ARG A 174 -14.57 -12.38 2.03
CA ARG A 174 -13.50 -13.06 1.31
C ARG A 174 -13.46 -12.67 -0.17
N ARG A 175 -14.62 -12.60 -0.84
CA ARG A 175 -14.70 -12.16 -2.24
C ARG A 175 -14.14 -10.75 -2.45
N VAL A 176 -14.51 -9.81 -1.58
CA VAL A 176 -14.04 -8.43 -1.66
C VAL A 176 -12.54 -8.34 -1.44
N LEU A 177 -12.02 -9.00 -0.39
CA LEU A 177 -10.57 -9.04 -0.12
C LEU A 177 -9.79 -9.62 -1.31
N LEU A 178 -10.26 -10.74 -1.88
CA LEU A 178 -9.61 -11.35 -3.03
C LEU A 178 -9.71 -10.53 -4.32
N SER A 179 -10.71 -9.66 -4.45
CA SER A 179 -10.81 -8.76 -5.61
C SER A 179 -9.82 -7.59 -5.58
N MET A 180 -9.21 -7.33 -4.42
CA MET A 180 -8.24 -6.24 -4.20
C MET A 180 -6.78 -6.71 -4.28
N VAL A 181 -6.56 -7.97 -4.63
CA VAL A 181 -5.22 -8.59 -4.63
C VAL A 181 -5.06 -9.44 -5.90
N ARG A 182 -3.90 -9.34 -6.55
CA ARG A 182 -3.50 -10.23 -7.65
C ARG A 182 -2.25 -10.98 -7.24
N ALA A 183 -2.31 -12.31 -7.19
CA ALA A 183 -1.15 -13.15 -6.94
C ALA A 183 -0.28 -13.24 -8.20
N ARG A 184 0.99 -12.83 -8.10
CA ARG A 184 1.99 -12.99 -9.19
C ARG A 184 2.93 -14.14 -8.85
N GLY A 185 2.46 -15.39 -8.97
CA GLY A 185 3.28 -16.57 -8.67
C GLY A 185 3.29 -17.00 -7.19
N GLY A 186 2.38 -16.48 -6.36
CA GLY A 186 2.22 -16.87 -4.96
C GLY A 186 1.74 -15.72 -4.07
N ALA A 187 1.51 -16.00 -2.79
CA ALA A 187 1.06 -15.00 -1.81
C ALA A 187 2.14 -13.95 -1.51
N THR A 188 3.43 -14.33 -1.55
CA THR A 188 4.58 -13.43 -1.30
C THR A 188 4.81 -12.42 -2.42
N SER A 189 4.27 -12.69 -3.61
CA SER A 189 4.35 -11.84 -4.79
C SER A 189 2.99 -11.25 -5.13
N ALA A 190 2.07 -11.24 -4.17
CA ALA A 190 0.77 -10.62 -4.36
C ALA A 190 0.93 -9.10 -4.44
N VAL A 191 0.27 -8.49 -5.42
CA VAL A 191 0.21 -7.04 -5.59
C VAL A 191 -1.20 -6.56 -5.27
N ARG A 192 -1.29 -5.38 -4.67
CA ARG A 192 -2.56 -4.70 -4.47
C ARG A 192 -3.14 -4.36 -5.85
N VAL A 193 -4.44 -4.56 -6.01
CA VAL A 193 -5.17 -4.11 -7.21
C VAL A 193 -6.25 -3.15 -6.78
N THR A 194 -6.39 -2.06 -7.53
CA THR A 194 -7.50 -1.13 -7.35
C THR A 194 -8.79 -1.82 -7.80
N ALA A 195 -9.64 -2.19 -6.83
CA ALA A 195 -10.95 -2.75 -7.13
C ALA A 195 -11.93 -1.64 -7.55
N HIS A 196 -12.41 -1.70 -8.79
CA HIS A 196 -13.38 -0.73 -9.29
C HIS A 196 -14.77 -0.95 -8.66
N ARG A 197 -15.45 0.16 -8.33
CA ARG A 197 -16.82 0.14 -7.79
C ARG A 197 -17.80 -0.67 -8.65
N THR A 198 -17.66 -0.60 -9.97
CA THR A 198 -18.48 -1.36 -10.92
C THR A 198 -18.27 -2.87 -10.79
N HIS A 199 -17.04 -3.30 -10.50
CA HIS A 199 -16.70 -4.72 -10.29
C HIS A 199 -17.24 -5.24 -8.96
N LEU A 200 -17.14 -4.43 -7.89
CA LEU A 200 -17.65 -4.80 -6.56
C LEU A 200 -19.18 -4.70 -6.43
N ALA A 201 -19.82 -3.87 -7.25
CA ALA A 201 -21.27 -3.68 -7.30
C ALA A 201 -21.89 -3.51 -5.89
N LYS A 202 -22.74 -4.46 -5.46
CA LYS A 202 -23.42 -4.43 -4.16
C LYS A 202 -22.49 -4.61 -2.95
N ASP A 203 -21.29 -5.13 -3.18
CA ASP A 203 -20.29 -5.32 -2.12
C ASP A 203 -19.32 -4.14 -2.00
N TRP A 204 -19.48 -3.08 -2.81
CA TRP A 204 -18.66 -1.86 -2.70
C TRP A 204 -18.65 -1.30 -1.27
N TYR A 205 -19.80 -1.35 -0.59
CA TYR A 205 -19.91 -0.90 0.80
C TYR A 205 -19.01 -1.70 1.77
N ILE A 206 -18.73 -2.98 1.49
CA ILE A 206 -17.80 -3.79 2.30
C ILE A 206 -16.37 -3.23 2.18
N ALA A 207 -15.96 -2.82 0.98
CA ALA A 207 -14.65 -2.18 0.79
C ALA A 207 -14.57 -0.83 1.52
N GLN A 208 -15.67 -0.08 1.59
CA GLN A 208 -15.75 1.16 2.37
C GLN A 208 -15.61 0.89 3.88
N LEU A 209 -16.30 -0.13 4.39
CA LEU A 209 -16.19 -0.55 5.79
C LEU A 209 -14.77 -1.04 6.15
N LEU A 210 -14.09 -1.71 5.23
CA LEU A 210 -12.70 -2.15 5.41
C LEU A 210 -11.71 -0.97 5.40
N ALA A 211 -12.00 0.09 4.62
CA ALA A 211 -11.12 1.26 4.51
C ALA A 211 -11.24 2.21 5.71
N ASP A 212 -12.43 2.34 6.29
CA ASP A 212 -12.64 3.13 7.49
C ASP A 212 -13.69 2.46 8.39
N PRO A 213 -13.24 1.58 9.31
CA PRO A 213 -14.12 0.90 10.26
C PRO A 213 -14.80 1.86 11.25
N SER A 214 -14.31 3.10 11.38
CA SER A 214 -14.79 4.10 12.35
C SER A 214 -15.85 5.06 11.77
N SER A 215 -15.85 5.31 10.46
CA SER A 215 -16.82 6.17 9.76
C SER A 215 -18.22 5.56 9.64
N ALA A 216 -18.36 4.26 9.90
CA ALA A 216 -19.65 3.61 9.86
C ALA A 216 -20.48 4.05 11.08
N SER A 217 -21.40 4.99 10.90
CA SER A 217 -22.69 4.85 11.57
C SER A 217 -23.26 3.51 11.08
N TRP A 218 -23.10 2.45 11.87
CA TRP A 218 -23.46 1.05 11.58
C TRP A 218 -24.97 0.80 11.34
N SER A 219 -25.72 1.84 10.97
CA SER A 219 -27.15 1.83 10.69
C SER A 219 -27.40 2.00 9.19
N SER A 220 -27.40 0.87 8.48
CA SER A 220 -28.31 0.48 7.39
C SER A 220 -27.57 -0.28 6.30
N ALA A 221 -27.60 -1.61 6.39
CA ALA A 221 -27.49 -2.42 5.19
C ALA A 221 -28.60 -1.98 4.21
N PRO A 222 -28.32 -1.76 2.91
CA PRO A 222 -29.40 -1.55 1.94
C PRO A 222 -30.30 -2.77 1.96
N ALA A 223 -31.59 -2.54 2.25
CA ALA A 223 -32.60 -3.59 2.38
C ALA A 223 -32.56 -4.52 1.16
N ALA A 224 -32.55 -5.83 1.43
CA ALA A 224 -32.65 -6.84 0.39
C ALA A 224 -33.91 -6.57 -0.48
N PRO A 225 -33.82 -6.72 -1.81
CA PRO A 225 -34.99 -6.49 -2.66
C PRO A 225 -36.09 -7.47 -2.28
N THR A 226 -37.24 -6.92 -1.88
CA THR A 226 -38.46 -7.66 -1.53
C THR A 226 -38.86 -8.55 -2.71
N PRO A 227 -39.11 -9.86 -2.52
CA PRO A 227 -39.58 -10.71 -3.60
C PRO A 227 -40.93 -10.17 -4.10
N ARG A 228 -41.00 -9.83 -5.39
CA ARG A 228 -42.25 -9.49 -6.07
C ARG A 228 -43.22 -10.64 -5.90
N ARG A 229 -44.23 -10.46 -5.04
CA ARG A 229 -45.40 -11.35 -5.02
C ARG A 229 -46.05 -11.28 -6.39
N SER A 230 -46.00 -12.39 -7.12
CA SER A 230 -46.85 -12.65 -8.28
C SER A 230 -48.31 -12.54 -7.83
N ARG A 231 -48.96 -11.43 -8.18
CA ARG A 231 -50.42 -11.36 -8.17
C ARG A 231 -50.92 -12.20 -9.34
N THR A 232 -51.30 -13.43 -9.04
CA THR A 232 -52.39 -14.10 -9.76
C THR A 232 -53.61 -13.19 -9.69
N ARG A 233 -54.18 -12.89 -10.85
CA ARG A 233 -55.53 -12.31 -11.00
C ARG A 233 -56.39 -13.36 -11.70
N PRO A 234 -57.71 -13.35 -11.42
CA PRO A 234 -58.58 -14.52 -11.42
C PRO A 234 -58.83 -15.11 -12.81
#